data_AF-A0A1G6EFJ2-F1
#
_entry.id   AF-A0A1G6EFJ2-F1
#
_cell.length_a   1.000
_cell.length_b   1.000
_cell.length_c   1.000
_cell.angle_alpha   90.00
_cell.angle_beta   90.00
_cell.angle_gamma   90.00
#
_symmetry.space_group_name_H-M   'P 1'
#
loop_
_entity.id
_entity.type
_entity.pdbx_description
1 polymer ?
#
loop_
_entity_poly.entity_id
_entity_poly.type
_entity_poly.pdbx_seq_one_letter_code
_entity_poly.pdbx_strand_id
1 'polypeptide(L)'
;MNEYERSLLETIIRERELNRFLMMVSRLLFFDLRSILHIYDLNKDASFVGGRKLFERLSMKITEGQKPFVIPATIYGFEDELVFARAVSVKLFDIAQTDGVIPDKSVDIEKALKQREKALIIGSGSGSSFYRMTDIGLEMYVPDGVLMEKELLWEKLLLLYTDKCFEERGCQGDILIPFVKCILCKHFRVGTDKDVQILTVKLLNAGADSAFAILEDALKVARVLAEKLTYKRLSFNQILIVNGILLLQKDRTIENIRDIEGKVKDPFLKWEAEDLRLKLIDKSDEFIRNLYREKITGNGIYTYPYRNMEAGDR
;
A
#
# COMPACT_ATOMS: atom_id res chain seq x y z
N MET A 1 -9.75 -15.35 9.57
CA MET A 1 -10.89 -14.86 8.78
C MET A 1 -12.16 -15.39 9.42
N ASN A 2 -13.22 -14.58 9.57
CA ASN A 2 -14.51 -15.04 10.06
C ASN A 2 -15.40 -15.57 8.91
N GLU A 3 -16.54 -16.17 9.22
CA GLU A 3 -17.43 -16.79 8.22
C GLU A 3 -18.00 -15.77 7.21
N TYR A 4 -18.29 -14.55 7.68
CA TYR A 4 -18.76 -13.45 6.85
C TYR A 4 -17.68 -13.04 5.82
N GLU A 5 -16.45 -12.78 6.26
CA GLU A 5 -15.32 -12.42 5.40
C GLU A 5 -15.04 -13.51 4.36
N ARG A 6 -15.15 -14.79 4.77
CA ARG A 6 -14.99 -15.95 3.88
C ARG A 6 -16.05 -15.96 2.79
N SER A 7 -17.32 -15.85 3.15
CA SER A 7 -18.44 -15.86 2.20
C SER A 7 -18.37 -14.70 1.20
N LEU A 8 -18.01 -13.50 1.68
CA LEU A 8 -17.83 -12.34 0.83
C LEU A 8 -16.69 -12.54 -0.17
N LEU A 9 -15.53 -13.05 0.29
CA LEU A 9 -14.40 -13.32 -0.59
C LEU A 9 -14.72 -14.38 -1.65
N GLU A 10 -15.42 -15.46 -1.28
CA GLU A 10 -15.89 -16.47 -2.24
C GLU A 10 -16.80 -15.86 -3.30
N THR A 11 -17.70 -14.97 -2.90
CA THR A 11 -18.59 -14.24 -3.81
C THR A 11 -17.79 -13.38 -4.78
N ILE A 12 -16.83 -12.60 -4.27
CA ILE A 12 -15.94 -11.76 -5.10
C ILE A 12 -15.20 -12.58 -6.15
N ILE A 13 -14.68 -13.75 -5.75
CA ILE A 13 -13.91 -14.62 -6.65
C ILE A 13 -14.81 -15.32 -7.67
N ARG A 14 -15.97 -15.87 -7.24
CA ARG A 14 -16.87 -16.67 -8.10
C ARG A 14 -17.68 -15.84 -9.07
N GLU A 15 -18.13 -14.66 -8.67
CA GLU A 15 -18.99 -13.79 -9.50
C GLU A 15 -18.20 -12.92 -10.49
N ARG A 16 -16.90 -13.19 -10.68
CA ARG A 16 -16.00 -12.43 -11.57
C ARG A 16 -15.84 -10.96 -11.16
N GLU A 17 -16.11 -10.64 -9.90
CA GLU A 17 -15.95 -9.31 -9.31
C GLU A 17 -14.49 -9.02 -8.90
N LEU A 18 -13.58 -10.00 -9.04
CA LEU A 18 -12.18 -9.87 -8.65
C LEU A 18 -11.49 -8.65 -9.29
N ASN A 19 -11.80 -8.30 -10.54
CA ASN A 19 -11.17 -7.13 -11.17
C ASN A 19 -11.51 -5.84 -10.39
N ARG A 20 -12.79 -5.66 -10.08
CA ARG A 20 -13.30 -4.50 -9.35
C ARG A 20 -12.76 -4.47 -7.92
N PHE A 21 -12.70 -5.64 -7.28
CA PHE A 21 -12.10 -5.77 -5.96
C PHE A 21 -10.60 -5.42 -5.99
N LEU A 22 -9.83 -5.93 -6.94
CA LEU A 22 -8.40 -5.60 -7.08
C LEU A 22 -8.17 -4.12 -7.41
N MET A 23 -9.09 -3.48 -8.14
CA MET A 23 -9.08 -2.02 -8.30
C MET A 23 -9.22 -1.31 -6.95
N MET A 24 -10.15 -1.73 -6.09
CA MET A 24 -10.28 -1.16 -4.74
C MET A 24 -9.04 -1.43 -3.89
N VAL A 25 -8.52 -2.65 -3.89
CA VAL A 25 -7.27 -3.03 -3.20
C VAL A 25 -6.10 -2.13 -3.62
N SER A 26 -5.95 -1.88 -4.93
CA SER A 26 -4.91 -0.99 -5.47
C SER A 26 -5.09 0.48 -5.10
N ARG A 27 -6.32 0.91 -4.81
CA ARG A 27 -6.61 2.28 -4.38
C ARG A 27 -6.40 2.45 -2.90
N LEU A 28 -6.77 1.43 -2.13
CA LEU A 28 -6.73 1.40 -0.67
C LEU A 28 -5.51 0.61 -0.15
N LEU A 29 -4.35 0.70 -0.83
CA LEU A 29 -3.13 -0.08 -0.52
C LEU A 29 -2.72 -0.08 0.96
N PHE A 30 -3.09 0.96 1.71
CA PHE A 30 -2.67 1.16 3.09
C PHE A 30 -3.72 0.75 4.13
N PHE A 31 -4.88 0.25 3.69
CA PHE A 31 -5.82 -0.47 4.54
C PHE A 31 -5.41 -1.94 4.66
N ASP A 32 -5.81 -2.60 5.73
CA ASP A 32 -5.74 -4.06 5.80
C ASP A 32 -6.84 -4.68 4.93
N LEU A 33 -6.66 -5.94 4.52
CA LEU A 33 -7.57 -6.62 3.60
C LEU A 33 -8.99 -6.75 4.17
N ARG A 34 -9.16 -6.90 5.50
CA ARG A 34 -10.49 -7.01 6.12
C ARG A 34 -11.24 -5.69 6.01
N SER A 35 -10.57 -4.58 6.32
CA SER A 35 -11.12 -3.24 6.11
C SER A 35 -11.55 -3.03 4.66
N ILE A 36 -10.74 -3.47 3.69
CA ILE A 36 -11.07 -3.36 2.25
C ILE A 36 -12.28 -4.23 1.90
N LEU A 37 -12.39 -5.46 2.42
CA LEU A 37 -13.57 -6.31 2.25
C LEU A 37 -14.85 -5.65 2.79
N HIS A 38 -14.79 -5.06 3.99
CA HIS A 38 -15.93 -4.34 4.57
C HIS A 38 -16.29 -3.09 3.76
N ILE A 39 -15.31 -2.32 3.28
CA ILE A 39 -15.57 -1.18 2.39
C ILE A 39 -16.20 -1.68 1.08
N TYR A 40 -15.72 -2.80 0.53
CA TYR A 40 -16.26 -3.38 -0.69
C TYR A 40 -17.72 -3.75 -0.56
N ASP A 41 -18.11 -4.41 0.53
CA ASP A 41 -19.50 -4.77 0.80
C ASP A 41 -20.41 -3.54 0.93
N LEU A 42 -19.94 -2.51 1.65
CA LEU A 42 -20.71 -1.28 1.88
C LEU A 42 -20.78 -0.36 0.66
N ASN A 43 -19.72 -0.30 -0.14
CA ASN A 43 -19.61 0.56 -1.32
C ASN A 43 -18.58 0.02 -2.32
N LYS A 44 -19.04 -0.84 -3.24
CA LYS A 44 -18.21 -1.45 -4.31
C LYS A 44 -17.58 -0.43 -5.28
N ASP A 45 -18.08 0.80 -5.30
CA ASP A 45 -17.58 1.89 -6.17
C ASP A 45 -16.61 2.83 -5.44
N ALA A 46 -16.31 2.56 -4.17
CA ALA A 46 -15.38 3.36 -3.41
C ALA A 46 -14.04 3.51 -4.15
N SER A 47 -13.61 4.75 -4.31
CA SER A 47 -12.46 5.13 -5.13
C SER A 47 -11.38 5.83 -4.34
N PHE A 48 -11.76 6.58 -3.31
CA PHE A 48 -10.84 7.18 -2.36
C PHE A 48 -11.55 7.41 -1.04
N VAL A 49 -11.11 6.68 -0.02
CA VAL A 49 -11.80 6.61 1.26
C VAL A 49 -10.92 7.18 2.37
N GLY A 50 -11.51 7.98 3.25
CA GLY A 50 -10.85 8.37 4.50
C GLY A 50 -11.74 9.15 5.46
N GLY A 51 -11.16 9.60 6.57
CA GLY A 51 -11.89 10.30 7.62
C GLY A 51 -12.27 11.74 7.23
N ARG A 52 -13.23 12.35 7.93
CA ARG A 52 -13.64 13.75 7.69
C ARG A 52 -12.49 14.76 7.65
N LYS A 53 -11.57 14.67 8.62
CA LYS A 53 -10.39 15.56 8.72
C LYS A 53 -9.38 15.39 7.57
N LEU A 54 -9.43 14.29 6.82
CA LEU A 54 -8.65 14.14 5.59
C LEU A 54 -9.18 15.12 4.54
N PHE A 55 -10.48 15.08 4.28
CA PHE A 55 -11.12 15.92 3.27
C PHE A 55 -11.00 17.41 3.64
N GLU A 56 -11.18 17.76 4.90
CA GLU A 56 -10.97 19.14 5.39
C GLU A 56 -9.55 19.65 5.10
N ARG A 57 -8.52 18.80 5.28
CA ARG A 57 -7.12 19.14 4.96
C ARG A 57 -6.88 19.29 3.46
N LEU A 58 -7.62 18.57 2.65
CA LEU A 58 -7.62 18.72 1.19
C LEU A 58 -8.48 19.90 0.72
N SER A 59 -9.01 20.71 1.64
CA SER A 59 -9.96 21.79 1.35
C SER A 59 -11.23 21.30 0.66
N MET A 60 -11.63 20.07 0.93
CA MET A 60 -12.85 19.43 0.44
C MET A 60 -13.87 19.35 1.58
N LYS A 61 -15.14 19.60 1.28
CA LYS A 61 -16.24 19.47 2.24
C LYS A 61 -17.06 18.25 1.92
N ILE A 62 -17.49 17.56 2.97
CA ILE A 62 -18.48 16.50 2.84
C ILE A 62 -19.82 17.15 2.50
N THR A 63 -20.46 16.70 1.43
CA THR A 63 -21.76 17.18 0.97
C THR A 63 -22.81 17.00 2.06
N GLU A 64 -23.70 17.97 2.20
CA GLU A 64 -24.73 17.96 3.25
C GLU A 64 -25.60 16.68 3.16
N GLY A 65 -25.93 16.10 4.32
CA GLY A 65 -26.72 14.88 4.41
C GLY A 65 -25.98 13.55 4.20
N GLN A 66 -24.71 13.59 3.73
CA GLN A 66 -23.92 12.37 3.54
C GLN A 66 -23.57 11.68 4.85
N LYS A 67 -23.76 10.36 4.90
CA LYS A 67 -23.46 9.52 6.07
C LYS A 67 -22.14 8.75 5.85
N PRO A 68 -21.29 8.61 6.87
CA PRO A 68 -20.07 7.83 6.76
C PRO A 68 -20.36 6.33 6.69
N PHE A 69 -19.48 5.59 6.00
CA PHE A 69 -19.32 4.16 6.22
C PHE A 69 -18.73 3.93 7.61
N VAL A 70 -19.20 2.87 8.28
CA VAL A 70 -18.67 2.47 9.59
C VAL A 70 -18.00 1.12 9.41
N ILE A 71 -16.68 1.10 9.52
CA ILE A 71 -15.90 -0.13 9.36
C ILE A 71 -15.26 -0.54 10.69
N PRO A 72 -15.13 -1.85 10.95
CA PRO A 72 -14.33 -2.31 12.08
C PRO A 72 -12.85 -2.05 11.79
N ALA A 73 -12.12 -1.55 12.78
CA ALA A 73 -10.67 -1.49 12.78
C ALA A 73 -10.16 -1.97 14.13
N THR A 74 -8.99 -2.60 14.15
CA THR A 74 -8.31 -2.97 15.39
C THR A 74 -7.25 -1.92 15.67
N ILE A 75 -7.41 -1.18 16.78
CA ILE A 75 -6.35 -0.34 17.31
C ILE A 75 -5.63 -1.16 18.38
N TYR A 76 -4.31 -1.26 18.27
CA TYR A 76 -3.52 -1.79 19.37
C TYR A 76 -3.05 -0.64 20.26
N GLY A 77 -2.60 -0.95 21.46
CA GLY A 77 -2.04 0.06 22.34
C GLY A 77 -1.44 -0.58 23.57
N PHE A 78 -0.91 0.26 24.43
CA PHE A 78 -0.36 -0.17 25.70
C PHE A 78 -1.01 0.61 26.84
N GLU A 79 -1.39 -0.11 27.89
CA GLU A 79 -1.78 0.43 29.19
C GLU A 79 -0.94 -0.31 30.23
N ASP A 80 -0.09 0.41 30.95
CA ASP A 80 0.77 -0.11 32.02
C ASP A 80 1.47 -1.44 31.68
N GLU A 81 2.22 -1.46 30.58
CA GLU A 81 3.01 -2.61 30.07
C GLU A 81 2.21 -3.76 29.43
N LEU A 82 0.88 -3.71 29.42
CA LEU A 82 0.03 -4.68 28.73
C LEU A 82 -0.32 -4.21 27.32
N VAL A 83 -0.09 -5.08 26.32
CA VAL A 83 -0.60 -4.89 24.95
C VAL A 83 -2.11 -5.11 24.97
N PHE A 84 -2.89 -4.10 24.62
CA PHE A 84 -4.31 -4.27 24.33
C PHE A 84 -4.56 -4.22 22.83
N ALA A 85 -5.53 -4.99 22.37
CA ALA A 85 -6.11 -4.88 21.04
C ALA A 85 -7.59 -4.54 21.22
N ARG A 86 -7.99 -3.35 20.77
CA ARG A 86 -9.37 -2.88 20.86
C ARG A 86 -9.97 -2.77 19.48
N ALA A 87 -11.04 -3.51 19.25
CA ALA A 87 -11.91 -3.28 18.11
C ALA A 87 -12.60 -1.92 18.29
N VAL A 88 -12.44 -1.04 17.31
CA VAL A 88 -13.12 0.24 17.23
C VAL A 88 -13.86 0.35 15.91
N SER A 89 -14.87 1.20 15.88
CA SER A 89 -15.58 1.53 14.65
C SER A 89 -15.05 2.84 14.09
N VAL A 90 -14.54 2.80 12.86
CA VAL A 90 -14.00 3.97 12.16
C VAL A 90 -15.03 4.51 11.18
N LYS A 91 -15.26 5.83 11.22
CA LYS A 91 -16.15 6.54 10.32
C LYS A 91 -15.37 7.08 9.12
N LEU A 92 -15.71 6.62 7.93
CA LEU A 92 -15.04 6.98 6.68
C LEU A 92 -16.04 7.53 5.67
N PHE A 93 -15.55 8.36 4.76
CA PHE A 93 -16.30 8.89 3.61
C PHE A 93 -15.53 8.55 2.33
N ASP A 94 -16.26 8.34 1.24
CA ASP A 94 -15.68 8.26 -0.10
C ASP A 94 -15.62 9.68 -0.71
N ILE A 95 -14.68 9.90 -1.62
CA ILE A 95 -14.54 11.17 -2.34
C ILE A 95 -15.83 11.58 -3.06
N ALA A 96 -16.63 10.63 -3.56
CA ALA A 96 -17.92 10.91 -4.18
C ALA A 96 -18.94 11.55 -3.24
N GLN A 97 -18.70 11.51 -1.92
CA GLN A 97 -19.50 12.17 -0.89
C GLN A 97 -19.03 13.58 -0.56
N THR A 98 -18.09 14.12 -1.33
CA THR A 98 -17.52 15.46 -1.13
C THR A 98 -17.75 16.34 -2.36
N ASP A 99 -17.54 17.64 -2.19
CA ASP A 99 -17.53 18.63 -3.28
C ASP A 99 -16.20 18.71 -4.03
N GLY A 100 -15.22 17.89 -3.64
CA GLY A 100 -13.85 17.96 -4.11
C GLY A 100 -13.52 16.99 -5.23
N VAL A 101 -12.48 17.30 -5.98
CA VAL A 101 -11.82 16.38 -6.92
C VAL A 101 -10.39 16.16 -6.45
N ILE A 102 -9.96 14.91 -6.38
CA ILE A 102 -8.57 14.60 -6.06
C ILE A 102 -7.72 14.90 -7.29
N PRO A 103 -6.66 15.73 -7.17
CA PRO A 103 -5.78 16.00 -8.29
C PRO A 103 -5.20 14.69 -8.81
N ASP A 104 -5.47 14.39 -10.08
CA ASP A 104 -4.83 13.26 -10.73
C ASP A 104 -3.37 13.60 -10.91
N LYS A 105 -2.51 12.80 -10.29
CA LYS A 105 -1.09 12.94 -10.45
C LYS A 105 -0.56 11.51 -10.56
N SER A 106 0.27 11.28 -11.57
CA SER A 106 0.83 9.98 -11.93
C SER A 106 2.32 9.94 -11.59
N VAL A 107 2.75 8.93 -10.83
CA VAL A 107 4.18 8.80 -10.51
C VAL A 107 4.94 8.44 -11.77
N ASP A 108 5.95 9.25 -12.10
CA ASP A 108 6.90 8.92 -13.14
C ASP A 108 7.81 7.78 -12.64
N ILE A 109 7.49 6.56 -13.06
CA ILE A 109 8.15 5.33 -12.61
C ILE A 109 9.63 5.33 -13.01
N GLU A 110 9.94 5.74 -14.23
CA GLU A 110 11.31 5.86 -14.73
C GLU A 110 12.12 6.81 -13.82
N LYS A 111 11.60 8.01 -13.58
CA LYS A 111 12.26 8.99 -12.72
C LYS A 111 12.44 8.47 -11.30
N ALA A 112 11.43 7.80 -10.74
CA ALA A 112 11.50 7.23 -9.40
C ALA A 112 12.60 6.17 -9.27
N LEU A 113 12.70 5.25 -10.23
CA LEU A 113 13.72 4.21 -10.26
C LEU A 113 15.14 4.79 -10.39
N LYS A 114 15.35 5.74 -11.32
CA LYS A 114 16.64 6.42 -11.48
C LYS A 114 17.10 7.11 -10.21
N GLN A 115 16.19 7.83 -9.54
CA GLN A 115 16.55 8.65 -8.38
C GLN A 115 16.72 7.85 -7.09
N ARG A 116 16.04 6.71 -6.93
CA ARG A 116 15.92 6.03 -5.63
C ARG A 116 16.53 4.65 -5.61
N GLU A 117 16.37 3.93 -6.69
CA GLU A 117 16.96 2.60 -6.87
C GLU A 117 18.28 2.70 -7.64
N LYS A 118 18.70 3.94 -8.01
CA LYS A 118 19.88 4.23 -8.82
C LYS A 118 19.89 3.39 -10.11
N ALA A 119 18.70 3.15 -10.66
CA ALA A 119 18.53 2.29 -11.81
C ALA A 119 19.06 2.99 -13.07
N LEU A 120 19.85 2.27 -13.86
CA LEU A 120 20.21 2.65 -15.22
C LEU A 120 19.24 1.95 -16.19
N ILE A 121 18.57 2.73 -17.04
CA ILE A 121 17.59 2.20 -18.00
C ILE A 121 18.21 2.23 -19.39
N ILE A 122 18.26 1.07 -20.04
CA ILE A 122 19.06 0.82 -21.25
C ILE A 122 18.17 0.18 -22.32
N GLY A 123 18.33 0.64 -23.56
CA GLY A 123 17.73 0.02 -24.74
C GLY A 123 18.38 -1.32 -25.06
N SER A 124 17.56 -2.31 -25.38
CA SER A 124 17.99 -3.64 -25.81
C SER A 124 17.53 -3.92 -27.23
N GLY A 125 18.48 -4.31 -28.07
CA GLY A 125 18.19 -4.86 -29.40
C GLY A 125 17.56 -6.27 -29.37
N SER A 126 17.47 -6.93 -28.21
CA SER A 126 17.03 -8.33 -28.09
C SER A 126 15.51 -8.54 -28.11
N GLY A 127 14.70 -7.48 -28.23
CA GLY A 127 13.23 -7.57 -28.16
C GLY A 127 12.67 -8.02 -26.80
N SER A 128 13.53 -8.36 -25.83
CA SER A 128 13.17 -8.81 -24.49
C SER A 128 13.55 -7.80 -23.41
N SER A 129 12.82 -7.85 -22.28
CA SER A 129 13.09 -7.04 -21.08
C SER A 129 13.74 -7.90 -20.00
N PHE A 130 14.79 -7.41 -19.35
CA PHE A 130 15.46 -8.08 -18.23
C PHE A 130 16.20 -7.06 -17.35
N TYR A 131 16.64 -7.46 -16.15
CA TYR A 131 17.51 -6.63 -15.31
C TYR A 131 18.81 -7.36 -14.96
N ARG A 132 19.81 -6.60 -14.53
CA ARG A 132 21.10 -7.11 -14.05
C ARG A 132 21.56 -6.28 -12.86
N MET A 133 22.07 -6.95 -11.83
CA MET A 133 22.83 -6.30 -10.76
C MET A 133 24.30 -6.25 -11.17
N THR A 134 24.89 -5.05 -11.16
CA THR A 134 26.30 -4.82 -11.50
C THR A 134 27.00 -4.07 -10.36
N ASP A 135 28.32 -3.94 -10.44
CA ASP A 135 29.12 -3.19 -9.47
C ASP A 135 28.71 -1.71 -9.37
N ILE A 136 28.09 -1.16 -10.43
CA ILE A 136 27.62 0.23 -10.49
C ILE A 136 26.14 0.38 -10.10
N GLY A 137 25.39 -0.73 -9.95
CA GLY A 137 24.00 -0.71 -9.50
C GLY A 137 23.05 -1.57 -10.36
N LEU A 138 21.77 -1.23 -10.28
CA LEU A 138 20.69 -1.91 -11.02
C LEU A 138 20.64 -1.43 -12.46
N GLU A 139 20.85 -2.32 -13.41
CA GLU A 139 20.62 -2.07 -14.84
C GLU A 139 19.31 -2.73 -15.29
N MET A 140 18.47 -1.98 -16.00
CA MET A 140 17.18 -2.44 -16.51
C MET A 140 17.16 -2.28 -18.03
N TYR A 141 17.12 -3.41 -18.72
CA TYR A 141 17.12 -3.50 -20.17
C TYR A 141 15.69 -3.65 -20.68
N VAL A 142 15.29 -2.78 -21.62
CA VAL A 142 13.97 -2.81 -22.26
C VAL A 142 14.14 -2.69 -23.78
N PRO A 143 13.24 -3.26 -24.60
CA PRO A 143 13.35 -3.16 -26.05
C PRO A 143 13.40 -1.70 -26.54
N ASP A 144 14.20 -1.40 -27.56
CA ASP A 144 14.36 -0.03 -28.06
C ASP A 144 13.03 0.63 -28.45
N GLY A 145 12.10 -0.15 -29.04
CA GLY A 145 10.75 0.34 -29.38
C GLY A 145 9.92 0.75 -28.15
N VAL A 146 10.21 0.20 -26.97
CA VAL A 146 9.50 0.52 -25.72
C VAL A 146 10.01 1.83 -25.11
N LEU A 147 11.29 2.19 -25.32
CA LEU A 147 11.88 3.41 -24.72
C LEU A 147 11.12 4.69 -25.11
N MET A 148 10.49 4.69 -26.28
CA MET A 148 9.76 5.85 -26.82
C MET A 148 8.28 5.87 -26.38
N GLU A 149 7.76 4.78 -25.82
CA GLU A 149 6.36 4.62 -25.39
C GLU A 149 6.26 4.66 -23.86
N LYS A 150 6.05 5.84 -23.27
CA LYS A 150 6.12 6.03 -21.80
C LYS A 150 5.26 5.06 -20.98
N GLU A 151 4.01 4.83 -21.39
CA GLU A 151 3.10 3.94 -20.64
C GLU A 151 3.61 2.49 -20.64
N LEU A 152 4.07 2.01 -21.81
CA LEU A 152 4.63 0.68 -21.97
C LEU A 152 5.97 0.55 -21.26
N LEU A 153 6.81 1.59 -21.32
CA LEU A 153 8.07 1.68 -20.59
C LEU A 153 7.83 1.56 -19.09
N TRP A 154 6.91 2.34 -18.52
CA TRP A 154 6.61 2.31 -17.09
C TRP A 154 6.06 0.97 -16.65
N GLU A 155 5.19 0.34 -17.45
CA GLU A 155 4.74 -1.04 -17.20
C GLU A 155 5.95 -1.99 -17.14
N LYS A 156 6.81 -2.01 -18.16
CA LYS A 156 7.98 -2.92 -18.20
C LYS A 156 8.93 -2.70 -17.02
N LEU A 157 9.23 -1.45 -16.71
CA LEU A 157 10.08 -1.10 -15.58
C LEU A 157 9.47 -1.54 -14.24
N LEU A 158 8.18 -1.32 -14.03
CA LEU A 158 7.49 -1.74 -12.82
C LEU A 158 7.51 -3.27 -12.65
N LEU A 159 7.30 -4.02 -13.74
CA LEU A 159 7.36 -5.47 -13.73
C LEU A 159 8.76 -6.00 -13.40
N LEU A 160 9.80 -5.48 -14.07
CA LEU A 160 11.20 -5.86 -13.81
C LEU A 160 11.64 -5.51 -12.38
N TYR A 161 11.26 -4.34 -11.89
CA TYR A 161 11.57 -3.92 -10.53
C TYR A 161 10.90 -4.82 -9.48
N THR A 162 9.66 -5.24 -9.76
CA THR A 162 8.95 -6.20 -8.91
C THR A 162 9.71 -7.53 -8.89
N ASP A 163 10.08 -8.08 -10.05
CA ASP A 163 10.82 -9.34 -10.14
C ASP A 163 12.15 -9.28 -9.37
N LYS A 164 12.92 -8.20 -9.54
CA LYS A 164 14.16 -7.95 -8.79
C LYS A 164 13.96 -8.00 -7.28
N CYS A 165 12.90 -7.36 -6.78
CA CYS A 165 12.61 -7.34 -5.34
C CYS A 165 12.21 -8.71 -4.79
N PHE A 166 11.67 -9.60 -5.63
CA PHE A 166 11.35 -10.98 -5.26
C PHE A 166 12.59 -11.89 -5.31
N GLU A 167 13.45 -11.74 -6.31
CA GLU A 167 14.69 -12.51 -6.45
C GLU A 167 15.65 -12.25 -5.27
N GLU A 168 15.86 -10.99 -4.88
CA GLU A 168 16.70 -10.63 -3.72
C GLU A 168 16.25 -11.28 -2.41
N ARG A 169 14.98 -11.69 -2.32
CA ARG A 169 14.38 -12.32 -1.13
C ARG A 169 14.37 -13.84 -1.19
N GLY A 170 14.87 -14.44 -2.28
CA GLY A 170 14.74 -15.89 -2.52
C GLY A 170 13.29 -16.34 -2.66
N CYS A 171 12.36 -15.42 -2.92
CA CYS A 171 10.94 -15.70 -3.01
C CYS A 171 10.59 -16.07 -4.46
N GLN A 172 10.62 -17.37 -4.78
CA GLN A 172 10.06 -17.88 -6.04
C GLN A 172 8.59 -18.29 -5.83
N GLY A 173 7.71 -17.30 -5.81
CA GLY A 173 6.27 -17.52 -5.62
C GLY A 173 5.48 -17.35 -6.92
N ASP A 174 5.24 -18.45 -7.66
CA ASP A 174 4.45 -18.49 -8.91
C ASP A 174 3.01 -17.97 -8.78
N ILE A 175 2.53 -17.85 -7.54
CA ILE A 175 1.17 -17.37 -7.23
C ILE A 175 1.21 -15.91 -6.77
N LEU A 176 2.14 -15.52 -5.89
CA LEU A 176 2.17 -14.20 -5.26
C LEU A 176 2.59 -13.07 -6.21
N ILE A 177 3.65 -13.29 -7.00
CA ILE A 177 4.24 -12.27 -7.88
C ILE A 177 3.21 -11.69 -8.86
N PRO A 178 2.37 -12.52 -9.54
CA PRO A 178 1.31 -12.02 -10.41
C PRO A 178 0.30 -11.09 -9.71
N PHE A 179 -0.09 -11.34 -8.46
CA PHE A 179 -1.00 -10.45 -7.73
C PHE A 179 -0.34 -9.11 -7.40
N VAL A 180 0.91 -9.13 -6.95
CA VAL A 180 1.66 -7.90 -6.65
C VAL A 180 1.80 -7.04 -7.91
N LYS A 181 2.19 -7.65 -9.03
CA LYS A 181 2.28 -6.96 -10.33
C LYS A 181 0.94 -6.32 -10.71
N CYS A 182 -0.16 -7.07 -10.64
CA CYS A 182 -1.50 -6.58 -10.95
C CYS A 182 -1.91 -5.40 -10.05
N ILE A 183 -1.73 -5.52 -8.75
CA ILE A 183 -2.06 -4.46 -7.78
C ILE A 183 -1.24 -3.20 -8.07
N LEU A 184 0.07 -3.32 -8.30
CA LEU A 184 0.95 -2.19 -8.59
C LEU A 184 0.61 -1.52 -9.92
N CYS A 185 0.37 -2.30 -10.97
CA CYS A 185 -0.04 -1.80 -12.28
C CYS A 185 -1.33 -0.97 -12.16
N LYS A 186 -2.34 -1.48 -11.44
CA LYS A 186 -3.58 -0.76 -11.16
C LYS A 186 -3.37 0.49 -10.30
N HIS A 187 -2.49 0.40 -9.29
CA HIS A 187 -2.19 1.52 -8.41
C HIS A 187 -1.53 2.68 -9.16
N PHE A 188 -0.56 2.37 -10.02
CA PHE A 188 0.16 3.37 -10.83
C PHE A 188 -0.52 3.68 -12.16
N ARG A 189 -1.64 3.00 -12.47
CA ARG A 189 -2.41 3.13 -13.70
C ARG A 189 -1.57 2.89 -14.95
N VAL A 190 -0.77 1.83 -14.91
CA VAL A 190 0.06 1.36 -16.04
C VAL A 190 -0.36 -0.05 -16.44
N GLY A 191 -0.18 -0.40 -17.71
CA GLY A 191 -0.46 -1.73 -18.24
C GLY A 191 -1.94 -2.06 -18.44
N THR A 192 -2.21 -3.32 -18.84
CA THR A 192 -3.55 -3.79 -19.22
C THR A 192 -4.08 -4.89 -18.29
N ASP A 193 -5.40 -4.95 -18.10
CA ASP A 193 -6.12 -5.90 -17.23
C ASP A 193 -6.08 -7.38 -17.68
N LYS A 194 -5.17 -7.75 -18.60
CA LYS A 194 -5.21 -9.02 -19.33
C LYS A 194 -5.01 -10.26 -18.44
N ASP A 195 -4.42 -10.11 -17.26
CA ASP A 195 -4.07 -11.25 -16.40
C ASP A 195 -5.09 -11.55 -15.30
N VAL A 196 -6.16 -10.75 -15.14
CA VAL A 196 -7.10 -10.91 -14.01
C VAL A 196 -7.83 -12.25 -14.06
N GLN A 197 -8.17 -12.77 -15.25
CA GLN A 197 -8.82 -14.07 -15.37
C GLN A 197 -7.94 -15.22 -14.87
N ILE A 198 -6.64 -15.17 -15.16
CA ILE A 198 -5.66 -16.15 -14.68
C ILE A 198 -5.55 -16.07 -13.15
N LEU A 199 -5.54 -14.85 -12.59
CA LEU A 199 -5.55 -14.64 -11.14
C LEU A 199 -6.83 -15.20 -10.50
N THR A 200 -8.00 -15.01 -11.12
CA THR A 200 -9.27 -15.57 -10.64
C THR A 200 -9.19 -17.10 -10.54
N VAL A 201 -8.70 -17.77 -11.59
CA VAL A 201 -8.55 -19.23 -11.59
C VAL A 201 -7.58 -19.68 -10.49
N LYS A 202 -6.47 -18.97 -10.28
CA LYS A 202 -5.52 -19.27 -9.20
C LYS A 202 -6.18 -19.17 -7.81
N LEU A 203 -7.00 -18.14 -7.55
CA LEU A 203 -7.72 -18.02 -6.27
C LEU A 203 -8.82 -19.07 -6.09
N LEU A 204 -9.58 -19.38 -7.15
CA LEU A 204 -10.61 -20.41 -7.11
C LEU A 204 -10.04 -21.77 -6.71
N ASN A 205 -8.87 -22.13 -7.25
CA ASN A 205 -8.22 -23.40 -6.95
C ASN A 205 -7.60 -23.44 -5.54
N ALA A 206 -7.21 -22.28 -4.99
CA ALA A 206 -6.62 -22.19 -3.66
C ALA A 206 -7.66 -22.31 -2.53
N GLY A 207 -8.93 -21.95 -2.80
CA GLY A 207 -9.97 -21.84 -1.77
C GLY A 207 -9.87 -20.53 -0.98
N ALA A 208 -10.94 -20.19 -0.25
CA ALA A 208 -11.11 -18.86 0.34
C ALA A 208 -10.04 -18.47 1.37
N ASP A 209 -9.65 -19.39 2.27
CA ASP A 209 -8.67 -19.10 3.32
C ASP A 209 -7.27 -18.83 2.71
N SER A 210 -6.84 -19.66 1.76
CA SER A 210 -5.58 -19.45 1.04
C SER A 210 -5.64 -18.22 0.13
N ALA A 211 -6.78 -17.97 -0.53
CA ALA A 211 -6.98 -16.78 -1.33
C ALA A 211 -6.86 -15.49 -0.50
N PHE A 212 -7.42 -15.49 0.72
CA PHE A 212 -7.29 -14.38 1.66
C PHE A 212 -5.82 -14.15 2.02
N ALA A 213 -5.09 -15.20 2.38
CA ALA A 213 -3.66 -15.09 2.72
C ALA A 213 -2.81 -14.58 1.54
N ILE A 214 -3.05 -15.10 0.33
CA ILE A 214 -2.36 -14.64 -0.90
C ILE A 214 -2.62 -13.16 -1.14
N LEU A 215 -3.88 -12.72 -1.06
CA LEU A 215 -4.25 -11.32 -1.28
C LEU A 215 -3.71 -10.40 -0.18
N GLU A 216 -3.70 -10.86 1.07
CA GLU A 216 -3.16 -10.11 2.21
C GLU A 216 -1.65 -9.90 2.04
N ASP A 217 -0.92 -10.95 1.68
CA ASP A 217 0.52 -10.86 1.43
C ASP A 217 0.84 -10.05 0.16
N ALA A 218 0.04 -10.19 -0.90
CA ALA A 218 0.21 -9.40 -2.12
C ALA A 218 0.01 -7.91 -1.84
N LEU A 219 -1.02 -7.56 -1.07
CA LEU A 219 -1.29 -6.18 -0.64
C LEU A 219 -0.13 -5.62 0.19
N LYS A 220 0.39 -6.38 1.15
CA LYS A 220 1.56 -5.99 1.96
C LYS A 220 2.79 -5.71 1.09
N VAL A 221 3.12 -6.60 0.16
CA VAL A 221 4.29 -6.43 -0.70
C VAL A 221 4.09 -5.27 -1.67
N ALA A 222 2.92 -5.16 -2.30
CA ALA A 222 2.60 -4.07 -3.21
C ALA A 222 2.66 -2.71 -2.50
N ARG A 223 2.23 -2.62 -1.24
CA ARG A 223 2.37 -1.43 -0.41
C ARG A 223 3.83 -0.98 -0.32
N VAL A 224 4.73 -1.87 0.07
CA VAL A 224 6.16 -1.53 0.23
C VAL A 224 6.79 -1.11 -1.09
N LEU A 225 6.50 -1.80 -2.18
CA LEU A 225 7.04 -1.43 -3.48
C LEU A 225 6.48 -0.09 -3.98
N ALA A 226 5.20 0.18 -3.76
CA ALA A 226 4.61 1.48 -4.07
C ALA A 226 5.24 2.61 -3.24
N GLU A 227 5.53 2.38 -1.96
CA GLU A 227 6.24 3.35 -1.10
C GLU A 227 7.67 3.64 -1.58
N LYS A 228 8.41 2.62 -2.03
CA LYS A 228 9.76 2.83 -2.59
C LYS A 228 9.73 3.73 -3.84
N LEU A 229 8.68 3.62 -4.66
CA LEU A 229 8.52 4.38 -5.91
C LEU A 229 7.82 5.75 -5.76
N THR A 230 7.04 5.98 -4.72
CA THR A 230 6.31 7.25 -4.49
C THR A 230 7.11 8.20 -3.57
N TYR A 231 7.30 9.49 -3.91
CA TYR A 231 8.21 10.40 -3.16
C TYR A 231 7.77 10.58 -1.70
N LYS A 232 6.52 10.21 -1.46
CA LYS A 232 6.00 9.87 -0.16
C LYS A 232 6.33 8.40 0.10
N ARG A 233 7.38 8.16 0.88
CA ARG A 233 7.13 7.32 2.06
C ARG A 233 5.85 7.90 2.65
N LEU A 234 4.73 7.19 2.60
CA LEU A 234 3.81 7.36 3.72
C LEU A 234 4.72 7.08 4.90
N SER A 235 5.01 8.13 5.67
CA SER A 235 5.89 7.96 6.80
C SER A 235 5.28 6.81 7.58
N PHE A 236 6.08 5.79 7.88
CA PHE A 236 5.77 4.65 8.73
C PHE A 236 4.75 4.93 9.86
N ASN A 237 4.75 6.16 10.35
CA ASN A 237 3.71 6.83 11.11
C ASN A 237 2.24 6.55 10.71
N GLN A 238 1.90 6.25 9.46
CA GLN A 238 0.53 5.87 9.07
C GLN A 238 0.23 4.37 9.27
N ILE A 239 1.25 3.52 9.16
CA ILE A 239 1.20 2.10 9.54
C ILE A 239 1.08 1.97 11.07
N LEU A 240 1.72 2.88 11.81
CA LEU A 240 1.73 2.93 13.28
C LEU A 240 0.41 3.42 13.91
N ILE A 241 -0.41 4.24 13.21
CA ILE A 241 -1.73 4.67 13.71
C ILE A 241 -2.74 3.53 13.64
N VAL A 242 -2.68 2.73 12.57
CA VAL A 242 -3.59 1.59 12.38
C VAL A 242 -3.21 0.46 13.33
N ASN A 243 -1.92 0.27 13.61
CA ASN A 243 -1.46 -0.77 14.53
C ASN A 243 -1.12 -0.30 15.94
N GLY A 244 -1.32 0.97 16.31
CA GLY A 244 -1.30 1.36 17.72
C GLY A 244 0.05 1.47 18.45
N ILE A 245 1.16 1.58 17.73
CA ILE A 245 2.51 1.40 18.28
C ILE A 245 3.19 2.74 18.67
N LEU A 246 2.66 3.88 18.20
CA LEU A 246 3.22 5.20 18.48
C LEU A 246 2.88 5.67 19.91
N LEU A 247 3.90 5.79 20.77
CA LEU A 247 3.81 6.47 22.06
C LEU A 247 4.41 7.88 21.98
N LEU A 248 4.03 8.79 22.89
CA LEU A 248 4.62 10.14 22.97
C LEU A 248 6.10 10.14 23.39
N GLN A 249 6.61 9.00 23.84
CA GLN A 249 7.99 8.77 24.27
C GLN A 249 8.71 8.00 23.15
N LYS A 250 9.75 8.60 22.56
CA LYS A 250 10.49 8.02 21.43
C LYS A 250 11.15 6.70 21.77
N ASP A 251 11.91 6.66 22.86
CA ASP A 251 12.67 5.48 23.27
C ASP A 251 11.73 4.30 23.55
N ARG A 252 10.58 4.57 24.18
CA ARG A 252 9.54 3.56 24.42
C ARG A 252 8.85 3.10 23.14
N THR A 253 8.72 3.98 22.14
CA THR A 253 8.23 3.58 20.82
C THR A 253 9.23 2.64 20.13
N ILE A 254 10.53 2.93 20.20
CA ILE A 254 11.61 2.11 19.64
C ILE A 254 11.65 0.73 20.31
N GLU A 255 11.54 0.68 21.64
CA GLU A 255 11.47 -0.57 22.41
C GLU A 255 10.24 -1.39 22.04
N ASN A 256 9.06 -0.77 21.94
CA ASN A 256 7.84 -1.47 21.55
C ASN A 256 7.92 -2.08 20.16
N ILE A 257 8.54 -1.38 19.21
CA ILE A 257 8.75 -1.91 17.86
C ILE A 257 9.66 -3.14 17.92
N ARG A 258 10.72 -3.10 18.73
CA ARG A 258 11.64 -4.23 18.95
C ARG A 258 10.94 -5.43 19.59
N ASP A 259 10.05 -5.20 20.53
CA ASP A 259 9.29 -6.26 21.19
C ASP A 259 8.28 -6.91 20.24
N ILE A 260 7.66 -6.12 19.37
CA ILE A 260 6.77 -6.61 18.31
C ILE A 260 7.58 -7.41 17.29
N GLU A 261 8.72 -6.89 16.84
CA GLU A 261 9.67 -7.60 15.98
C GLU A 261 10.01 -9.00 16.53
N GLY A 262 10.23 -9.10 17.85
CA GLY A 262 10.53 -10.37 18.52
C GLY A 262 9.34 -11.35 18.62
N LYS A 263 8.10 -10.85 18.59
CA LYS A 263 6.87 -11.64 18.78
C LYS A 263 6.16 -12.00 17.47
N VAL A 264 6.47 -11.27 16.39
CA VAL A 264 5.85 -11.44 15.09
C VAL A 264 6.47 -12.64 14.36
N LYS A 265 5.61 -13.60 14.01
CA LYS A 265 5.99 -14.80 13.25
C LYS A 265 6.12 -14.58 11.75
N ASP A 266 5.54 -13.49 11.26
CA ASP A 266 5.58 -13.09 9.85
C ASP A 266 6.93 -12.39 9.56
N PRO A 267 7.80 -12.99 8.72
CA PRO A 267 9.13 -12.42 8.42
C PRO A 267 9.07 -11.03 7.78
N PHE A 268 7.98 -10.70 7.09
CA PHE A 268 7.79 -9.41 6.44
C PHE A 268 7.47 -8.31 7.44
N LEU A 269 6.51 -8.56 8.34
CA LEU A 269 6.18 -7.64 9.43
C LEU A 269 7.36 -7.45 10.39
N LYS A 270 8.17 -8.50 10.58
CA LYS A 270 9.43 -8.41 11.33
C LYS A 270 10.43 -7.44 10.68
N TRP A 271 10.64 -7.55 9.37
CA TRP A 271 11.50 -6.63 8.62
C TRP A 271 10.98 -5.19 8.62
N GLU A 272 9.67 -4.97 8.47
CA GLU A 272 9.08 -3.63 8.56
C GLU A 272 9.28 -3.01 9.95
N ALA A 273 9.13 -3.80 11.02
CA ALA A 273 9.41 -3.36 12.38
C ALA A 273 10.90 -3.02 12.58
N GLU A 274 11.82 -3.85 12.09
CA GLU A 274 13.26 -3.61 12.20
C GLU A 274 13.71 -2.33 11.47
N ASP A 275 13.32 -2.19 10.20
CA ASP A 275 13.65 -1.02 9.35
C ASP A 275 13.05 0.28 9.92
N LEU A 276 11.90 0.20 10.59
CA LEU A 276 11.32 1.32 11.33
C LEU A 276 12.15 1.69 12.55
N ARG A 277 12.45 0.70 13.39
CA ARG A 277 13.19 0.89 14.65
C ARG A 277 14.49 1.64 14.38
N LEU A 278 15.23 1.21 13.36
CA LEU A 278 16.50 1.84 12.95
C LEU A 278 16.33 3.32 12.57
N LYS A 279 15.25 3.70 11.87
CA LYS A 279 15.02 5.10 11.48
C LYS A 279 14.59 6.01 12.61
N LEU A 280 13.88 5.48 13.61
CA LEU A 280 13.40 6.26 14.75
C LEU A 280 14.50 6.58 15.75
N ILE A 281 15.54 5.74 15.84
CA ILE A 281 16.73 5.99 16.67
C ILE A 281 17.32 7.38 16.36
N ASP A 282 17.34 7.76 15.08
CA ASP A 282 17.93 9.00 14.59
C ASP A 282 17.00 10.23 14.64
N LYS A 283 15.80 10.14 15.26
CA LYS A 283 14.82 11.25 15.33
C LYS A 283 14.71 11.87 16.73
N SER A 284 14.15 13.08 16.80
CA SER A 284 13.92 13.80 18.07
C SER A 284 12.57 13.46 18.70
N ASP A 285 12.43 13.69 20.01
CA ASP A 285 11.16 13.46 20.73
C ASP A 285 10.05 14.42 20.29
N GLU A 286 10.42 15.64 19.92
CA GLU A 286 9.49 16.64 19.40
C GLU A 286 8.86 16.20 18.07
N PHE A 287 9.64 15.52 17.22
CA PHE A 287 9.13 14.89 16.01
C PHE A 287 8.04 13.84 16.33
N ILE A 288 8.25 12.99 17.34
CA ILE A 288 7.27 11.98 17.78
C ILE A 288 6.00 12.61 18.35
N ARG A 289 6.12 13.67 19.16
CA ARG A 289 4.97 14.36 19.75
C ARG A 289 4.09 15.07 18.72
N ASN A 290 4.72 15.77 17.78
CA ASN A 290 4.00 16.43 16.68
C ASN A 290 3.32 15.40 15.79
N LEU A 291 3.99 14.30 15.55
CA LEU A 291 3.44 13.20 14.78
C LEU A 291 2.22 12.57 15.46
N TYR A 292 2.30 12.23 16.74
CA TYR A 292 1.18 11.66 17.51
C TYR A 292 -0.06 12.57 17.46
N ARG A 293 0.11 13.88 17.66
CA ARG A 293 -0.98 14.88 17.62
C ARG A 293 -1.60 15.04 16.23
N GLU A 294 -0.81 15.06 15.16
CA GLU A 294 -1.32 15.27 13.80
C GLU A 294 -2.07 14.03 13.25
N LYS A 295 -1.75 12.86 13.79
CA LYS A 295 -2.07 11.58 13.17
C LYS A 295 -3.11 10.73 13.93
N ILE A 296 -3.11 10.73 15.28
CA ILE A 296 -4.03 9.90 16.09
C ILE A 296 -5.29 10.66 16.52
N THR A 297 -5.19 11.86 17.10
CA THR A 297 -6.37 12.66 17.51
C THR A 297 -7.05 13.36 16.31
N GLY A 298 -6.48 13.21 15.12
CA GLY A 298 -6.80 13.89 13.87
C GLY A 298 -7.54 13.09 12.78
N ASN A 299 -8.13 11.92 13.05
CA ASN A 299 -8.87 11.06 12.09
C ASN A 299 -8.12 10.72 10.77
N GLY A 300 -6.80 10.49 10.80
CA GLY A 300 -6.03 10.31 9.56
C GLY A 300 -5.94 8.86 9.08
N ILE A 301 -6.59 8.52 7.96
CA ILE A 301 -6.14 7.46 7.05
C ILE A 301 -6.22 8.00 5.61
N TYR A 302 -5.11 8.00 4.88
CA TYR A 302 -4.95 8.55 3.51
C TYR A 302 -4.55 7.42 2.54
N THR A 303 -5.12 7.38 1.33
CA THR A 303 -4.69 6.45 0.26
C THR A 303 -4.75 7.05 -1.16
N TYR A 304 -3.68 7.73 -1.60
CA TYR A 304 -3.15 7.88 -2.98
C TYR A 304 -1.93 8.84 -2.95
N PRO A 305 -0.96 8.77 -3.89
CA PRO A 305 0.41 9.16 -3.58
C PRO A 305 0.82 10.58 -4.01
N TYR A 306 0.31 11.68 -3.41
CA TYR A 306 0.85 13.03 -3.77
C TYR A 306 1.16 14.05 -2.68
N ARG A 307 2.43 14.51 -2.71
CA ARG A 307 3.14 15.75 -2.24
C ARG A 307 2.57 16.55 -1.05
N ASN A 308 3.31 16.76 0.04
CA ASN A 308 4.20 17.92 0.26
C ASN A 308 4.39 18.78 -1.00
N MET A 309 3.52 19.77 -1.16
CA MET A 309 3.94 20.98 -1.86
C MET A 309 5.05 21.58 -1.00
N GLU A 310 6.24 21.66 -1.59
CA GLU A 310 7.20 22.71 -1.29
C GLU A 310 6.40 24.01 -1.06
N ALA A 311 6.72 24.72 0.02
CA ALA A 311 6.36 26.13 0.11
C ALA A 311 6.75 26.74 -1.24
N GLY A 312 5.80 27.40 -1.89
CA GLY A 312 6.04 27.96 -3.21
C GLY A 312 7.31 28.79 -3.17
N ASP A 313 8.23 28.50 -4.08
CA ASP A 313 9.17 29.52 -4.52
C ASP A 313 8.31 30.61 -5.14
N ARG A 314 8.16 31.69 -4.36
CA ARG A 314 7.96 33.03 -4.90
C ARG A 314 9.20 33.43 -5.68
#